data_AF-A0A3M0WYL6-F1
#
_entry.id   AF-A0A3M0WYL6-F1
#
_cell.length_a   1.000
_cell.length_b   1.000
_cell.length_c   1.000
_cell.angle_alpha   90.00
_cell.angle_beta   90.00
_cell.angle_gamma   90.00
#
_symmetry.space_group_name_H-M   'P 1'
#
loop_
_entity.id
_entity.type
_entity.pdbx_description
1 polymer ?
#
loop_
_entity_poly.entity_id
_entity_poly.type
_entity_poly.pdbx_seq_one_letter_code
_entity_poly.pdbx_strand_id
1 'polypeptide(L)'
;MDVVVYKDEYRELWDEFVENSNNGTMFHLQQFLDYHPAGKFDWHHLMFFEKGNLKAVLPGTFENGVYESPIGASYGSLVIPDITFKETMDLVSALLDWGKKNGVKHFILTSAPMIYENFQNQNLEFAMLWQGFNYQLHYISSAIKLDPARELLPRFQSTVRRNIRKSLKDPDIRVEVNERYDQFYP
;
A
#
# COMPACT_ATOMS: atom_id res chain seq x y z
N MET A 1 -2.61 20.52 9.79
CA MET A 1 -2.06 19.23 10.22
C MET A 1 -0.57 19.40 10.44
N ASP A 2 -0.05 18.79 11.50
CA ASP A 2 1.37 18.77 11.80
C ASP A 2 1.99 17.52 11.18
N VAL A 3 3.04 17.69 10.38
CA VAL A 3 3.73 16.58 9.71
C VAL A 3 5.06 16.35 10.43
N VAL A 4 5.24 15.16 10.97
CA VAL A 4 6.43 14.76 11.72
C VAL A 4 7.11 13.57 11.04
N VAL A 5 8.43 13.52 11.13
CA VAL A 5 9.18 12.33 10.70
C VAL A 5 9.00 11.24 11.74
N TYR A 6 8.71 10.03 11.26
CA TYR A 6 8.59 8.83 12.07
C TYR A 6 9.85 8.57 12.91
N LYS A 7 9.65 7.91 14.04
CA LYS A 7 10.67 7.39 14.93
C LYS A 7 10.20 6.04 15.43
N ASP A 8 11.13 5.15 15.79
CA ASP A 8 10.81 3.80 16.25
C ASP A 8 9.83 3.76 17.45
N GLU A 9 9.82 4.80 18.29
CA GLU A 9 8.85 4.95 19.39
C GLU A 9 7.38 5.01 18.91
N TYR A 10 7.14 5.33 17.63
CA TYR A 10 5.82 5.34 17.00
C TYR A 10 5.45 4.05 16.29
N ARG A 11 6.28 3.00 16.34
CA ARG A 11 6.06 1.74 15.60
C ARG A 11 4.67 1.14 15.83
N GLU A 12 4.29 0.94 17.09
CA GLU A 12 3.00 0.35 17.44
C GLU A 12 1.84 1.23 16.95
N LEU A 13 1.93 2.54 17.15
CA LEU A 13 0.93 3.51 16.68
C LEU A 13 0.80 3.51 15.14
N TRP A 14 1.92 3.40 14.42
CA TRP A 14 1.92 3.33 12.96
C TRP A 14 1.23 2.06 12.47
N ASP A 15 1.63 0.90 12.98
CA ASP A 15 1.12 -0.39 12.51
C ASP A 15 -0.37 -0.54 12.87
N GLU A 16 -0.77 -0.16 14.08
CA GLU A 16 -2.19 -0.10 14.48
C GLU A 16 -2.99 0.82 13.56
N PHE A 17 -2.44 1.98 13.19
CA PHE A 17 -3.10 2.90 12.28
C PHE A 17 -3.25 2.31 10.87
N VAL A 18 -2.22 1.66 10.34
CA VAL A 18 -2.27 1.00 9.03
C VAL A 18 -3.35 -0.08 9.01
N GLU A 19 -3.41 -0.94 10.05
CA GLU A 19 -4.40 -2.02 10.15
C GLU A 19 -5.84 -1.52 10.22
N ASN A 20 -6.07 -0.35 10.83
CA ASN A 20 -7.39 0.26 10.98
C ASN A 20 -7.74 1.28 9.88
N SER A 21 -6.87 1.44 8.87
CA SER A 21 -7.07 2.41 7.79
C SER A 21 -7.99 1.89 6.68
N ASN A 22 -8.35 2.76 5.74
CA ASN A 22 -9.17 2.38 4.59
C ASN A 22 -8.33 1.68 3.51
N ASN A 23 -7.12 2.16 3.24
CA ASN A 23 -6.29 1.74 2.11
C ASN A 23 -4.92 1.13 2.52
N GLY A 24 -4.68 0.96 3.82
CA GLY A 24 -3.48 0.32 4.35
C GLY A 24 -3.42 -1.16 3.98
N THR A 25 -2.19 -1.66 3.87
CA THR A 25 -1.92 -3.07 3.52
C THR A 25 -0.67 -3.51 4.26
N MET A 26 -0.37 -4.82 4.21
CA MET A 26 0.86 -5.34 4.80
C MET A 26 2.14 -4.63 4.31
N PHE A 27 2.12 -4.07 3.09
CA PHE A 27 3.27 -3.35 2.51
C PHE A 27 3.55 -1.99 3.18
N HIS A 28 2.64 -1.49 4.01
CA HIS A 28 2.81 -0.24 4.75
C HIS A 28 3.21 -0.45 6.21
N LEU A 29 3.18 -1.70 6.71
CA LEU A 29 3.55 -2.01 8.09
C LEU A 29 5.06 -1.90 8.27
N GLN A 30 5.50 -1.34 9.40
CA GLN A 30 6.91 -1.28 9.77
C GLN A 30 7.51 -2.69 9.85
N GLN A 31 6.75 -3.68 10.35
CA GLN A 31 7.19 -5.08 10.35
C GLN A 31 7.57 -5.61 8.95
N PHE A 32 6.93 -5.08 7.90
CA PHE A 32 7.25 -5.44 6.52
C PHE A 32 8.40 -4.57 6.02
N LEU A 33 8.34 -3.25 6.19
CA LEU A 33 9.37 -2.34 5.66
C LEU A 33 10.78 -2.63 6.21
N ASP A 34 10.86 -3.18 7.42
CA ASP A 34 12.09 -3.60 8.09
C ASP A 34 12.66 -4.95 7.64
N TYR A 35 12.06 -5.67 6.68
CA TYR A 35 12.64 -6.94 6.21
C TYR A 35 14.04 -6.76 5.58
N HIS A 36 14.38 -5.52 5.22
CA HIS A 36 15.66 -5.16 4.66
C HIS A 36 16.76 -5.05 5.72
N PRO A 37 18.01 -5.43 5.39
CA PRO A 37 19.14 -5.22 6.29
C PRO A 37 19.25 -3.76 6.75
N ALA A 38 19.55 -3.58 8.04
CA ALA A 38 19.74 -2.24 8.62
C ALA A 38 20.79 -1.44 7.82
N GLY A 39 20.46 -0.18 7.51
CA GLY A 39 21.32 0.72 6.75
C GLY A 39 21.24 0.58 5.23
N LYS A 40 20.37 -0.29 4.69
CA LYS A 40 20.13 -0.36 3.24
C LYS A 40 19.34 0.85 2.71
N PHE A 41 18.45 1.41 3.53
CA PHE A 41 17.60 2.55 3.18
C PHE A 41 17.63 3.60 4.28
N ASP A 42 17.68 4.88 3.90
CA ASP A 42 17.45 6.00 4.81
C ASP A 42 15.95 6.32 4.83
N TRP A 43 15.23 5.61 5.70
CA TRP A 43 13.78 5.78 5.83
C TRP A 43 13.45 7.17 6.34
N HIS A 44 12.51 7.82 5.65
CA HIS A 44 12.01 9.15 5.96
C HIS A 44 10.49 9.16 6.05
N HIS A 45 9.93 8.10 6.63
CA HIS A 45 8.49 7.93 6.81
C HIS A 45 7.86 9.15 7.51
N LEU A 46 6.69 9.59 7.05
CA LEU A 46 5.98 10.74 7.60
C LEU A 46 4.69 10.34 8.29
N MET A 47 4.39 11.03 9.39
CA MET A 47 3.17 10.90 10.16
C MET A 47 2.44 12.24 10.22
N PHE A 48 1.12 12.22 10.07
CA PHE A 48 0.30 13.42 9.98
C PHE A 48 -0.63 13.49 11.19
N PHE A 49 -0.45 14.50 12.04
CA PHE A 49 -1.23 14.70 13.24
C PHE A 49 -2.20 15.87 13.11
N GLU A 50 -3.38 15.71 13.69
CA GLU A 50 -4.33 16.80 13.89
C GLU A 50 -4.90 16.74 15.31
N LYS A 51 -4.70 17.83 16.07
CA LYS A 51 -5.12 17.92 17.49
C LYS A 51 -4.63 16.73 18.32
N GLY A 52 -3.40 16.29 18.06
CA GLY A 52 -2.76 15.15 18.75
C GLY A 52 -3.15 13.76 18.24
N ASN A 53 -4.07 13.63 17.28
CA ASN A 53 -4.47 12.34 16.72
C ASN A 53 -3.78 12.08 15.39
N LEU A 54 -3.32 10.85 15.18
CA LEU A 54 -2.77 10.42 13.89
C LEU A 54 -3.89 10.34 12.84
N LYS A 55 -3.67 10.97 11.69
CA LYS A 55 -4.65 11.12 10.60
C LYS A 55 -4.22 10.46 9.30
N ALA A 56 -2.91 10.32 9.09
CA ALA A 56 -2.35 9.62 7.96
C ALA A 56 -0.92 9.18 8.28
N VAL A 57 -0.45 8.19 7.54
CA VAL A 57 0.96 7.83 7.48
C VAL A 57 1.40 7.74 6.01
N LEU A 58 2.67 8.05 5.75
CA LEU A 58 3.24 7.98 4.41
C LEU A 58 4.62 7.34 4.52
N PRO A 59 4.80 6.06 4.19
CA PRO A 59 6.12 5.49 4.16
C PRO A 59 6.88 6.05 2.95
N GLY A 60 8.18 6.31 3.09
CA GLY A 60 9.03 6.66 1.97
C GLY A 60 10.47 6.89 2.40
N THR A 61 11.30 7.20 1.41
CA THR A 61 12.67 7.70 1.57
C THR A 61 12.73 9.14 1.09
N PHE A 62 13.72 9.90 1.56
CA PHE A 62 13.94 11.26 1.11
C PHE A 62 15.41 11.48 0.76
N GLU A 63 15.72 11.43 -0.53
CA GLU A 63 17.09 11.53 -1.03
C GLU A 63 17.17 12.49 -2.21
N ASN A 64 18.21 13.32 -2.26
CA ASN A 64 18.50 14.23 -3.38
C ASN A 64 17.33 15.17 -3.78
N GLY A 65 16.45 15.51 -2.84
CA GLY A 65 15.27 16.35 -3.09
C GLY A 65 14.06 15.58 -3.64
N VAL A 66 14.09 14.25 -3.67
CA VAL A 66 12.96 13.40 -4.09
C VAL A 66 12.45 12.63 -2.88
N TYR A 67 11.17 12.79 -2.57
CA TYR A 67 10.47 11.92 -1.62
C TYR A 67 9.80 10.81 -2.40
N GLU A 68 10.17 9.57 -2.15
CA GLU A 68 9.71 8.41 -2.92
C GLU A 68 9.14 7.33 -2.01
N SER A 69 8.06 6.68 -2.46
CA SER A 69 7.54 5.46 -1.85
C SER A 69 8.64 4.41 -1.61
N PRO A 70 8.51 3.53 -0.62
CA PRO A 70 9.49 2.49 -0.34
C PRO A 70 9.86 1.63 -1.55
N ILE A 71 11.15 1.65 -1.88
CA ILE A 71 11.72 0.78 -2.91
C ILE A 71 11.70 -0.67 -2.39
N GLY A 72 11.12 -1.59 -3.17
CA GLY A 72 10.99 -2.99 -2.78
C GLY A 72 9.72 -3.32 -1.99
N ALA A 73 8.87 -2.33 -1.72
CA ALA A 73 7.45 -2.57 -1.46
C ALA A 73 6.68 -2.51 -2.78
N SER A 74 5.63 -3.33 -2.93
CA SER A 74 4.78 -3.28 -4.13
C SER A 74 4.09 -1.92 -4.28
N TYR A 75 3.76 -1.26 -3.16
CA TYR A 75 3.12 0.06 -3.07
C TYR A 75 3.58 0.76 -1.78
N GLY A 76 3.45 2.08 -1.69
CA GLY A 76 3.69 2.82 -0.45
C GLY A 76 3.43 4.32 -0.53
N SER A 77 2.17 4.70 -0.69
CA SER A 77 1.66 6.08 -0.73
C SER A 77 1.00 6.45 0.60
N LEU A 78 0.22 7.54 0.63
CA LEU A 78 -0.55 7.96 1.79
C LEU A 78 -1.53 6.85 2.21
N VAL A 79 -1.45 6.48 3.48
CA VAL A 79 -2.41 5.60 4.16
C VAL A 79 -3.33 6.47 5.00
N ILE A 80 -4.64 6.34 4.80
CA ILE A 80 -5.69 7.15 5.42
C ILE A 80 -6.88 6.30 5.85
N PRO A 81 -7.63 6.69 6.90
CA PRO A 81 -8.93 6.11 7.18
C PRO A 81 -9.97 6.60 6.16
N ASP A 82 -11.22 6.16 6.29
CA ASP A 82 -12.32 6.70 5.48
C ASP A 82 -12.67 8.11 5.97
N ILE A 83 -12.10 9.12 5.29
CA ILE A 83 -12.20 10.53 5.64
C ILE A 83 -12.92 11.33 4.55
N THR A 84 -13.42 12.50 4.92
CA THR A 84 -14.10 13.39 3.99
C THR A 84 -13.13 13.91 2.92
N PHE A 85 -13.68 14.32 1.78
CA PHE A 85 -12.90 14.94 0.72
C PHE A 85 -12.16 16.20 1.21
N LYS A 86 -12.79 17.00 2.08
CA LYS A 86 -12.15 18.18 2.67
C LYS A 86 -10.92 17.82 3.50
N GLU A 87 -11.03 16.83 4.40
CA GLU A 87 -9.89 16.36 5.20
C GLU A 87 -8.76 15.83 4.31
N THR A 88 -9.12 15.14 3.22
CA THR A 88 -8.14 14.63 2.25
C THR A 88 -7.40 15.78 1.53
N MET A 89 -8.10 16.85 1.17
CA MET A 89 -7.50 18.06 0.58
C MET A 89 -6.55 18.75 1.57
N ASP A 90 -6.95 18.88 2.84
CA ASP A 90 -6.14 19.46 3.90
C ASP A 90 -4.87 18.62 4.15
N LEU A 91 -4.99 17.29 4.09
CA LEU A 91 -3.88 16.35 4.21
C LEU A 91 -2.85 16.51 3.08
N VAL A 92 -3.29 16.50 1.83
CA VAL A 92 -2.38 16.67 0.66
C VAL A 92 -1.73 18.05 0.68
N SER A 93 -2.45 19.09 1.12
CA SER A 93 -1.88 20.44 1.28
C SER A 93 -0.76 20.44 2.33
N ALA A 94 -0.98 19.75 3.45
CA ALA A 94 0.03 19.62 4.50
C ALA A 94 1.28 18.86 4.03
N LEU A 95 1.13 17.81 3.21
CA LEU A 95 2.26 17.12 2.57
C LEU A 95 3.06 18.06 1.67
N LEU A 96 2.39 18.81 0.79
CA LEU A 96 3.05 19.75 -0.10
C LEU A 96 3.77 20.87 0.65
N ASP A 97 3.16 21.42 1.70
CA ASP A 97 3.77 22.46 2.50
C ASP A 97 4.93 21.96 3.36
N TRP A 98 4.85 20.74 3.88
CA TRP A 98 5.99 20.07 4.50
C TRP A 98 7.11 19.89 3.48
N GLY A 99 6.79 19.42 2.27
CA GLY A 99 7.77 19.24 1.20
C GLY A 99 8.50 20.53 0.82
N LYS A 100 7.76 21.62 0.61
CA LYS A 100 8.34 22.95 0.31
C LYS A 100 9.30 23.41 1.41
N LYS A 101 8.92 23.24 2.68
CA LYS A 101 9.74 23.65 3.84
C LYS A 101 11.02 22.82 3.98
N ASN A 102 10.98 21.55 3.57
CA ASN A 102 12.12 20.61 3.69
C ASN A 102 12.90 20.44 2.38
N GLY A 103 12.61 21.24 1.34
CA GLY A 103 13.37 21.22 0.09
C GLY A 103 13.05 20.03 -0.83
N VAL A 104 11.88 19.41 -0.67
CA VAL A 104 11.38 18.40 -1.61
C VAL A 104 11.07 19.06 -2.95
N LYS A 105 11.70 18.56 -4.01
CA LYS A 105 11.50 18.97 -5.41
C LYS A 105 10.42 18.14 -6.08
N HIS A 106 10.37 16.83 -5.76
CA HIS A 106 9.42 15.89 -6.35
C HIS A 106 8.92 14.90 -5.30
N PHE A 107 7.63 14.56 -5.40
CA PHE A 107 7.03 13.42 -4.73
C PHE A 107 6.73 12.34 -5.77
N ILE A 108 7.21 11.11 -5.54
CA ILE A 108 6.94 9.95 -6.38
C ILE A 108 6.25 8.91 -5.51
N LEU A 109 4.91 8.85 -5.61
CA LEU A 109 4.08 8.06 -4.72
C LEU A 109 3.35 6.95 -5.48
N THR A 110 3.53 5.70 -5.06
CA THR A 110 2.86 4.53 -5.63
C THR A 110 1.73 4.08 -4.73
N SER A 111 0.49 4.47 -5.07
CA SER A 111 -0.70 4.09 -4.31
C SER A 111 -1.02 2.59 -4.42
N ALA A 112 -1.55 2.02 -3.34
CA ALA A 112 -2.11 0.68 -3.38
C ALA A 112 -3.31 0.63 -4.35
N PRO A 113 -3.50 -0.48 -5.08
CA PRO A 113 -4.68 -0.67 -5.91
C PRO A 113 -5.98 -0.50 -5.11
N MET A 114 -6.97 0.20 -5.70
CA MET A 114 -8.29 0.46 -5.09
C MET A 114 -9.05 -0.81 -4.66
N ILE A 115 -8.70 -1.98 -5.20
CA ILE A 115 -9.25 -3.28 -4.78
C ILE A 115 -8.90 -3.66 -3.32
N TYR A 116 -7.87 -3.03 -2.74
CA TYR A 116 -7.47 -3.22 -1.36
C TYR A 116 -8.15 -2.25 -0.39
N GLU A 117 -8.93 -1.28 -0.90
CA GLU A 117 -9.67 -0.36 -0.04
C GLU A 117 -10.87 -1.07 0.60
N ASN A 118 -11.07 -0.83 1.91
CA ASN A 118 -12.23 -1.34 2.64
C ASN A 118 -13.52 -0.66 2.14
N PHE A 119 -13.48 0.66 1.96
CA PHE A 119 -14.55 1.50 1.45
C PHE A 119 -14.02 2.29 0.24
N GLN A 120 -14.40 1.84 -0.95
CA GLN A 120 -13.91 2.44 -2.19
C GLN A 120 -14.37 3.88 -2.33
N ASN A 121 -13.39 4.79 -2.47
CA ASN A 121 -13.65 6.18 -2.82
C ASN A 121 -12.51 6.74 -3.69
N GLN A 122 -12.68 7.94 -4.21
CA GLN A 122 -11.67 8.59 -5.05
C GLN A 122 -11.13 9.88 -4.43
N ASN A 123 -11.34 10.08 -3.12
CA ASN A 123 -11.01 11.34 -2.47
C ASN A 123 -9.50 11.63 -2.56
N LEU A 124 -8.66 10.63 -2.24
CA LEU A 124 -7.21 10.79 -2.22
C LEU A 124 -6.63 11.00 -3.61
N GLU A 125 -7.02 10.14 -4.56
CA GLU A 125 -6.61 10.24 -5.96
C GLU A 125 -6.98 11.61 -6.55
N PHE A 126 -8.24 12.04 -6.40
CA PHE A 126 -8.69 13.33 -6.90
C PHE A 126 -8.00 14.50 -6.20
N ALA A 127 -7.81 14.45 -4.87
CA ALA A 127 -7.13 15.51 -4.13
C ALA A 127 -5.66 15.68 -4.56
N MET A 128 -4.94 14.58 -4.79
CA MET A 128 -3.58 14.62 -5.31
C MET A 128 -3.55 15.24 -6.71
N LEU A 129 -4.39 14.78 -7.63
CA LEU A 129 -4.48 15.35 -8.98
C LEU A 129 -4.82 16.85 -8.95
N TRP A 130 -5.81 17.24 -8.16
CA TRP A 130 -6.25 18.63 -8.04
C TRP A 130 -5.13 19.55 -7.53
N GLN A 131 -4.23 19.02 -6.68
CA GLN A 131 -3.12 19.78 -6.11
C GLN A 131 -1.81 19.64 -6.90
N GLY A 132 -1.88 19.13 -8.14
CA GLY A 132 -0.77 19.19 -9.09
C GLY A 132 0.04 17.90 -9.23
N PHE A 133 -0.35 16.81 -8.56
CA PHE A 133 0.19 15.49 -8.89
C PHE A 133 -0.31 15.05 -10.27
N ASN A 134 0.44 14.17 -10.91
CA ASN A 134 0.11 13.58 -12.21
C ASN A 134 0.53 12.11 -12.24
N TYR A 135 -0.04 11.34 -13.16
CA TYR A 135 0.33 9.95 -13.33
C TYR A 135 1.61 9.85 -14.16
N GLN A 136 2.64 9.25 -13.58
CA GLN A 136 3.80 8.80 -14.34
C GLN A 136 3.56 7.40 -14.94
N LEU A 137 3.00 6.50 -14.14
CA LEU A 137 2.63 5.13 -14.53
C LEU A 137 1.21 4.86 -14.07
N HIS A 138 0.45 4.12 -14.88
CA HIS A 138 -0.89 3.67 -14.53
C HIS A 138 -0.95 2.15 -14.66
N TYR A 139 -0.93 1.46 -13.52
CA TYR A 139 -0.96 0.01 -13.47
C TYR A 139 -2.40 -0.51 -13.45
N ILE A 140 -2.63 -1.65 -14.11
CA ILE A 140 -3.90 -2.36 -14.05
C ILE A 140 -3.74 -3.53 -13.07
N SER A 141 -4.65 -3.63 -12.11
CA SER A 141 -4.75 -4.77 -11.20
C SER A 141 -5.98 -5.60 -11.55
N SER A 142 -5.83 -6.93 -11.61
CA SER A 142 -6.93 -7.86 -11.74
C SER A 142 -7.15 -8.59 -10.42
N ALA A 143 -8.38 -8.55 -9.92
CA ALA A 143 -8.75 -9.23 -8.69
C ALA A 143 -9.98 -10.10 -8.89
N ILE A 144 -9.98 -11.25 -8.22
CA ILE A 144 -11.14 -12.13 -8.13
C ILE A 144 -11.67 -12.03 -6.72
N LYS A 145 -12.84 -11.39 -6.55
CA LYS A 145 -13.54 -11.39 -5.27
C LYS A 145 -13.85 -12.83 -4.87
N LEU A 146 -13.23 -13.31 -3.79
CA LEU A 146 -13.56 -14.59 -3.18
C LEU A 146 -14.82 -14.38 -2.33
N ASP A 147 -15.86 -15.16 -2.62
CA ASP A 147 -17.14 -15.09 -1.91
C ASP A 147 -17.44 -16.51 -1.41
N PRO A 148 -17.36 -16.78 -0.10
CA PRO A 148 -17.62 -18.11 0.45
C PRO A 148 -19.03 -18.64 0.14
N ALA A 149 -19.99 -17.75 -0.12
CA ALA A 149 -21.36 -18.13 -0.47
C ALA A 149 -21.53 -18.48 -1.95
N ARG A 150 -20.51 -18.27 -2.79
CA ARG A 150 -20.57 -18.55 -4.23
C ARG A 150 -19.54 -19.59 -4.63
N GLU A 151 -19.95 -20.57 -5.42
CA GLU A 151 -19.02 -21.52 -6.01
C GLU A 151 -18.02 -20.80 -6.94
N LEU A 152 -16.73 -21.08 -6.74
CA LEU A 152 -15.66 -20.45 -7.51
C LEU A 152 -15.53 -21.07 -8.92
N LEU A 153 -15.63 -22.40 -9.03
CA LEU A 153 -15.39 -23.13 -10.29
C LEU A 153 -16.27 -22.68 -11.46
N PRO A 154 -17.59 -22.45 -11.30
CA PRO A 154 -18.45 -22.00 -12.39
C PRO A 154 -18.06 -20.65 -12.99
N ARG A 155 -17.35 -19.80 -12.22
CA ARG A 155 -16.93 -18.45 -12.65
C ARG A 155 -15.78 -18.46 -13.64
N PHE A 156 -15.02 -19.55 -13.71
CA PHE A 156 -13.94 -19.71 -14.68
C PHE A 156 -14.47 -20.10 -16.06
N GLN A 157 -13.72 -19.79 -17.12
CA GLN A 157 -14.02 -20.23 -18.48
C GLN A 157 -14.04 -21.77 -18.60
N SER A 158 -14.78 -22.30 -19.57
CA SER A 158 -14.96 -23.75 -19.79
C SER A 158 -13.64 -24.51 -19.95
N THR A 159 -12.66 -23.91 -20.63
CA THR A 159 -11.30 -24.42 -20.82
C THR A 159 -10.56 -24.57 -19.49
N VAL A 160 -10.58 -23.53 -18.65
CA VAL A 160 -9.97 -23.54 -17.31
C VAL A 160 -10.62 -24.61 -16.43
N ARG A 161 -11.96 -24.70 -16.43
CA ARG A 161 -12.68 -25.73 -15.66
C ARG A 161 -12.31 -27.15 -16.11
N ARG A 162 -12.13 -27.38 -17.41
CA ARG A 162 -11.69 -28.68 -17.95
C ARG A 162 -10.27 -29.02 -17.48
N ASN A 163 -9.35 -28.06 -17.52
CA ASN A 163 -7.97 -28.26 -17.10
C ASN A 163 -7.88 -28.57 -15.59
N ILE A 164 -8.57 -27.81 -14.74
CA ILE A 164 -8.62 -28.07 -13.30
C ILE A 164 -9.11 -29.51 -13.01
N ARG A 165 -10.21 -29.93 -13.65
CA ARG A 165 -10.74 -31.30 -13.46
C ARG A 165 -9.80 -32.39 -13.95
N LYS A 166 -8.99 -32.12 -14.99
CA LYS A 166 -7.97 -33.04 -15.48
C LYS A 166 -6.83 -33.16 -14.46
N SER A 167 -6.29 -32.04 -14.00
CA SER A 167 -5.18 -32.00 -13.04
C SER A 167 -5.54 -32.63 -11.71
N LEU A 168 -6.76 -32.43 -11.20
CA LEU A 168 -7.23 -33.05 -9.94
C LEU A 168 -7.41 -34.57 -10.03
N LYS A 169 -7.46 -35.15 -11.23
CA LYS A 169 -7.57 -36.60 -11.46
C LYS A 169 -6.22 -37.24 -11.80
N ASP A 170 -5.19 -36.44 -11.97
CA ASP A 170 -3.87 -36.90 -12.35
C ASP A 170 -3.16 -37.47 -11.11
N PRO A 171 -2.87 -38.78 -11.03
CA PRO A 171 -2.24 -39.39 -9.86
C PRO A 171 -0.81 -38.91 -9.63
N ASP A 172 -0.18 -38.31 -10.64
CA ASP A 172 1.20 -37.83 -10.58
C ASP A 172 1.28 -36.38 -10.03
N ILE A 173 0.14 -35.71 -9.82
CA ILE A 173 0.08 -34.34 -9.31
C ILE A 173 -0.38 -34.33 -7.85
N ARG A 174 0.43 -33.71 -6.97
CA ARG A 174 0.10 -33.49 -5.55
C ARG A 174 0.29 -32.02 -5.19
N VAL A 175 -0.65 -31.47 -4.43
CA VAL A 175 -0.58 -30.12 -3.85
C VAL A 175 -0.47 -30.25 -2.34
N GLU A 176 0.56 -29.64 -1.75
CA GLU A 176 0.77 -29.58 -0.31
C GLU A 176 1.24 -28.18 0.10
N VAL A 177 0.88 -27.75 1.32
CA VAL A 177 1.49 -26.58 1.96
C VAL A 177 2.66 -27.10 2.79
N ASN A 178 3.87 -26.58 2.55
CA ASN A 178 5.09 -26.98 3.26
C ASN A 178 6.05 -25.78 3.38
N GLU A 179 7.14 -25.96 4.12
CA GLU A 179 8.20 -24.95 4.33
C GLU A 179 9.47 -25.25 3.50
N ARG A 180 9.35 -26.02 2.41
CA ARG A 180 10.50 -26.38 1.55
C ARG A 180 10.86 -25.24 0.59
N TYR A 181 11.28 -24.11 1.15
CA TYR A 181 11.69 -22.92 0.40
C TYR A 181 12.88 -23.20 -0.53
N ASP A 182 13.73 -24.16 -0.17
CA ASP A 182 14.83 -24.69 -0.99
C ASP A 182 14.38 -25.26 -2.34
N GLN A 183 13.12 -25.66 -2.45
CA GLN A 183 12.53 -26.21 -3.68
C GLN A 183 11.67 -25.19 -4.45
N PHE A 184 11.41 -24.01 -3.86
CA PHE A 184 10.54 -23.00 -4.46
C PHE A 184 11.27 -22.11 -5.47
N TYR A 185 12.57 -21.88 -5.26
CA TYR A 185 13.43 -21.11 -6.16
C TYR A 185 14.40 -22.07 -6.87
N PRO A 186 14.53 -22.01 -8.21
CA PRO A 186 15.42 -22.89 -8.96
C PRO A 186 16.92 -22.62 -8.70
#